data_AF-A0A955TUQ6-F1
#
_entry.id   AF-A0A955TUQ6-F1
#
_cell.length_a   1.000
_cell.length_b   1.000
_cell.length_c   1.000
_cell.angle_alpha   90.00
_cell.angle_beta   90.00
_cell.angle_gamma   90.00
#
_symmetry.space_group_name_H-M   'P 1'
#
loop_
_entity.id
_entity.type
_entity.pdbx_description
1 polymer ?
#
loop_
_entity_poly.entity_id
_entity_poly.type
_entity_poly.pdbx_seq_one_letter_code
_entity_poly.pdbx_strand_id
1 'polypeptide(L)'
;GSFKLHLTPMGCHAFSHAGDFSMIDQYIAKRLEWELKETYQREVQAIRLHMKPRALQGDAEEALLTLVSQAHPGCQVGEIFNQKNTDYFLLIEAQSVPPLELQKGAPVAWSGLCQSLGANLTANRSRMVALWVSHDGIAPETFCAIPPLVKFDPDDVDLHFRGLLQEAGLAEEQQQALLLDLREYDGCLPATYHRMKEIVTSLGQGGWQ
;
A
#
# COMPACT_ATOMS: atom_id res chain seq x y z
N GLY A 1 -17.28 8.43 3.00
CA GLY A 1 -17.52 7.30 3.93
C GLY A 1 -16.17 6.83 4.38
N SER A 2 -15.86 7.00 5.67
CA SER A 2 -14.48 6.96 6.17
C SER A 2 -13.79 5.64 5.82
N PHE A 3 -12.59 5.75 5.25
CA PHE A 3 -11.57 4.71 5.07
C PHE A 3 -11.04 4.23 6.43
N LYS A 4 -11.92 3.98 7.41
CA LYS A 4 -11.53 3.38 8.68
C LYS A 4 -11.33 1.90 8.40
N LEU A 5 -10.17 1.55 7.86
CA LEU A 5 -9.81 0.16 7.74
C LEU A 5 -9.69 -0.41 9.14
N HIS A 6 -10.50 -1.42 9.40
CA HIS A 6 -10.20 -2.37 10.46
C HIS A 6 -8.96 -3.16 9.99
N LEU A 7 -7.78 -2.55 10.12
CA LEU A 7 -6.47 -3.18 9.95
C LEU A 7 -6.23 -4.12 11.12
N THR A 8 -7.10 -5.12 11.26
CA THR A 8 -6.76 -6.34 11.98
C THR A 8 -5.65 -7.07 11.20
N PRO A 9 -4.97 -8.07 11.78
CA PRO A 9 -3.98 -8.91 11.09
C PRO A 9 -4.54 -9.77 9.92
N MET A 10 -5.49 -9.23 9.17
CA MET A 10 -6.20 -9.87 8.06
C MET A 10 -5.77 -9.19 6.77
N GLY A 11 -5.53 -10.01 5.74
CA GLY A 11 -5.29 -9.50 4.39
C GLY A 11 -6.41 -8.58 3.92
N CYS A 12 -6.04 -7.52 3.24
CA CYS A 12 -6.90 -6.55 2.59
C CYS A 12 -6.75 -6.69 1.07
N HIS A 13 -7.80 -6.38 0.32
CA HIS A 13 -7.80 -6.42 -1.14
C HIS A 13 -8.27 -5.05 -1.66
N ALA A 14 -7.43 -4.29 -2.34
CA ALA A 14 -7.88 -3.07 -3.02
C ALA A 14 -8.18 -3.36 -4.48
N PHE A 15 -9.20 -2.70 -4.99
CA PHE A 15 -9.45 -2.61 -6.40
C PHE A 15 -9.40 -1.16 -6.84
N SER A 16 -8.92 -0.92 -8.06
CA SER A 16 -9.03 0.38 -8.70
C SER A 16 -10.05 0.30 -9.85
N HIS A 17 -10.81 1.37 -10.05
CA HIS A 17 -11.64 1.55 -11.24
C HIS A 17 -10.91 2.53 -12.14
N ALA A 18 -10.60 2.10 -13.38
CA ALA A 18 -10.20 2.89 -14.54
C ALA A 18 -9.42 4.19 -14.23
N GLY A 19 -8.09 4.14 -14.33
CA GLY A 19 -7.19 5.28 -14.15
C GLY A 19 -5.72 4.87 -14.21
N ASP A 20 -4.79 5.79 -14.00
CA ASP A 20 -3.35 5.50 -13.91
C ASP A 20 -3.08 4.62 -12.67
N PHE A 21 -3.06 3.30 -12.90
CA PHE A 21 -3.00 2.25 -11.89
C PHE A 21 -1.82 2.42 -10.93
N SER A 22 -0.67 2.82 -11.46
CA SER A 22 0.55 3.03 -10.68
C SER A 22 0.38 4.08 -9.57
N MET A 23 -0.46 5.08 -9.80
CA MET A 23 -0.68 6.19 -8.91
C MET A 23 -1.67 5.84 -7.78
N ILE A 24 -2.76 5.14 -8.11
CA ILE A 24 -3.77 4.76 -7.12
C ILE A 24 -3.14 3.77 -6.12
N ASP A 25 -2.31 2.87 -6.61
CA ASP A 25 -1.58 1.89 -5.80
C ASP A 25 -0.56 2.58 -4.89
N GLN A 26 0.21 3.53 -5.44
CA GLN A 26 1.14 4.35 -4.64
C GLN A 26 0.40 5.19 -3.60
N TYR A 27 -0.76 5.76 -3.94
CA TYR A 27 -1.55 6.56 -3.02
C TYR A 27 -2.16 5.71 -1.90
N ILE A 28 -2.79 4.57 -2.22
CA ILE A 28 -3.37 3.66 -1.23
C ILE A 28 -2.28 3.11 -0.32
N ALA A 29 -1.15 2.67 -0.88
CA ALA A 29 -0.01 2.19 -0.10
C ALA A 29 0.53 3.29 0.84
N LYS A 30 0.75 4.50 0.31
CA LYS A 30 1.23 5.64 1.12
C LYS A 30 0.24 6.02 2.22
N ARG A 31 -1.06 6.06 1.90
CA ARG A 31 -2.10 6.34 2.87
C ARG A 31 -2.15 5.28 3.99
N LEU A 32 -2.01 4.01 3.64
CA LEU A 32 -1.96 2.93 4.63
C LEU A 32 -0.70 2.99 5.49
N GLU A 33 0.46 3.28 4.89
CA GLU A 33 1.70 3.56 5.63
C GLU A 33 1.49 4.71 6.63
N TRP A 34 0.85 5.80 6.20
CA TRP A 34 0.57 6.98 7.03
C TRP A 34 -0.41 6.67 8.16
N GLU A 35 -1.55 6.04 7.86
CA GLU A 35 -2.57 5.71 8.85
C GLU A 35 -1.99 4.75 9.92
N LEU A 36 -1.14 3.81 9.51
CA LEU A 36 -0.42 2.93 10.43
C LEU A 36 0.56 3.70 11.32
N LYS A 37 1.34 4.62 10.74
CA LYS A 37 2.31 5.45 11.48
C LYS A 37 1.62 6.40 12.45
N GLU A 38 0.58 7.11 12.02
CA GLU A 38 -0.13 8.10 12.83
C GLU A 38 -0.97 7.44 13.93
N THR A 39 -1.70 6.36 13.61
CA THR A 39 -2.58 5.69 14.57
C THR A 39 -1.80 4.88 15.60
N TYR A 40 -0.76 4.16 15.17
CA TYR A 40 -0.06 3.20 16.03
C TYR A 40 1.33 3.64 16.47
N GLN A 41 1.88 4.74 15.94
CA GLN A 41 3.23 5.26 16.26
C GLN A 41 4.33 4.20 16.10
N ARG A 42 4.23 3.39 15.05
CA ARG A 42 5.15 2.28 14.76
C ARG A 42 5.86 2.48 13.44
N GLU A 43 7.04 1.88 13.34
CA GLU A 43 7.79 1.80 12.08
C GLU A 43 7.02 0.91 11.11
N VAL A 44 6.89 1.36 9.87
CA VAL A 44 6.21 0.63 8.80
C VAL A 44 7.22 0.33 7.70
N GLN A 45 7.32 -0.95 7.33
CA GLN A 45 8.12 -1.40 6.19
C GLN A 45 7.21 -1.90 5.07
N ALA A 46 7.18 -1.16 3.97
CA ALA A 46 6.46 -1.59 2.77
C ALA A 46 7.33 -2.49 1.88
N ILE A 47 6.76 -3.60 1.43
CA ILE A 47 7.38 -4.57 0.54
C ILE A 47 6.49 -4.70 -0.68
N ARG A 48 6.97 -4.25 -1.85
CA ARG A 48 6.24 -4.32 -3.11
C ARG A 48 6.58 -5.61 -3.86
N LEU A 49 5.55 -6.36 -4.24
CA LEU A 49 5.66 -7.67 -4.87
C LEU A 49 4.91 -7.66 -6.20
N HIS A 50 5.62 -7.90 -7.30
CA HIS A 50 5.02 -7.99 -8.63
C HIS A 50 4.71 -9.44 -8.98
N MET A 51 3.43 -9.79 -9.02
CA MET A 51 2.98 -11.15 -9.25
C MET A 51 2.68 -11.40 -10.73
N LYS A 52 3.31 -12.43 -11.30
CA LYS A 52 3.04 -12.91 -12.66
C LYS A 52 1.86 -13.90 -12.66
N PRO A 53 1.13 -14.06 -13.78
CA PRO A 53 -0.04 -14.96 -13.84
C PRO A 53 0.23 -16.36 -13.30
N ARG A 54 1.39 -16.94 -13.66
CA ARG A 54 1.76 -18.31 -13.27
C ARG A 54 2.14 -18.48 -11.80
N ALA A 55 2.31 -17.39 -11.04
CA ALA A 55 2.78 -17.46 -9.65
C ALA A 55 1.80 -18.18 -8.71
N LEU A 56 0.50 -18.20 -9.04
CA LEU A 56 -0.53 -18.88 -8.23
C LEU A 56 -0.94 -20.26 -8.78
N GLN A 57 -0.30 -20.74 -9.85
CA GLN A 57 -0.65 -22.03 -10.49
C GLN A 57 0.01 -23.25 -9.83
N GLY A 58 0.85 -23.04 -8.80
CA GLY A 58 1.57 -24.08 -8.06
C GLY A 58 1.50 -23.85 -6.54
N ASP A 59 2.64 -23.96 -5.86
CA ASP A 59 2.73 -23.56 -4.44
C ASP A 59 2.70 -22.03 -4.33
N ALA A 60 1.51 -21.52 -4.00
CA ALA A 60 1.26 -20.09 -3.91
C ALA A 60 1.99 -19.42 -2.74
N GLU A 61 2.31 -20.16 -1.68
CA GLU A 61 3.13 -19.68 -0.57
C GLU A 61 4.58 -19.52 -1.03
N GLU A 62 5.17 -20.58 -1.62
CA GLU A 62 6.54 -20.56 -2.13
C GLU A 62 6.73 -19.43 -3.15
N ALA A 63 5.74 -19.20 -4.01
CA ALA A 63 5.76 -18.10 -4.96
C ALA A 63 5.81 -16.73 -4.28
N LEU A 64 5.03 -16.49 -3.22
CA LEU A 64 5.07 -15.23 -2.46
C LEU A 64 6.39 -15.07 -1.70
N LEU A 65 6.88 -16.12 -1.02
CA LEU A 65 8.16 -16.08 -0.32
C LEU A 65 9.32 -15.80 -1.29
N THR A 66 9.26 -16.37 -2.50
CA THR A 66 10.22 -16.10 -3.57
C THR A 66 10.17 -14.63 -3.99
N LEU A 67 8.99 -14.05 -4.18
CA LEU A 67 8.84 -12.63 -4.51
C LEU A 67 9.38 -11.73 -3.38
N VAL A 68 9.13 -12.08 -2.12
CA VAL A 68 9.67 -11.35 -0.96
C VAL A 68 11.19 -11.38 -0.95
N SER A 69 11.81 -12.53 -1.21
CA SER A 69 13.27 -12.65 -1.31
C SER A 69 13.83 -11.86 -2.49
N GLN A 70 13.13 -11.80 -3.62
CA GLN A 70 13.53 -11.00 -4.78
C GLN A 70 13.46 -9.49 -4.50
N ALA A 71 12.50 -9.04 -3.71
CA ALA A 71 12.40 -7.64 -3.26
C ALA A 71 13.53 -7.26 -2.28
N HIS A 72 14.16 -8.24 -1.63
CA HIS A 72 15.27 -8.04 -0.70
C HIS A 72 16.45 -8.99 -1.01
N PRO A 73 17.21 -8.72 -2.09
CA PRO A 73 18.31 -9.58 -2.51
C PRO A 73 19.36 -9.73 -1.41
N GLY A 74 19.73 -10.97 -1.08
CA GLY A 74 20.75 -11.27 -0.08
C GLY A 74 20.23 -11.38 1.36
N CYS A 75 18.93 -11.14 1.60
CA CYS A 75 18.28 -11.42 2.88
C CYS A 75 17.50 -12.73 2.81
N GLN A 76 17.59 -13.56 3.85
CA GLN A 76 16.65 -14.66 4.00
C GLN A 76 15.27 -14.11 4.38
N VAL A 77 14.19 -14.75 3.95
CA VAL A 77 12.84 -14.23 4.20
C VAL A 77 12.57 -14.02 5.69
N GLY A 78 13.02 -14.94 6.56
CA GLY A 78 12.89 -14.77 8.01
C GLY A 78 13.62 -13.54 8.56
N GLU A 79 14.75 -13.15 7.98
CA GLU A 79 15.53 -11.97 8.40
C GLU A 79 14.80 -10.66 8.08
N ILE A 80 14.04 -10.63 6.99
CA ILE A 80 13.21 -9.47 6.62
C ILE A 80 12.18 -9.19 7.72
N PHE A 81 11.60 -10.23 8.31
CA PHE A 81 10.57 -10.12 9.35
C PHE A 81 11.13 -10.15 10.80
N ASN A 82 12.44 -10.01 10.97
CA ASN A 82 13.08 -10.07 12.28
C ASN A 82 13.15 -8.75 13.04
N GLN A 83 12.72 -7.63 12.44
CA GLN A 83 12.69 -6.35 13.14
C GLN A 83 11.56 -6.31 14.17
N LYS A 84 11.90 -5.79 15.37
CA LYS A 84 10.99 -5.68 16.52
C LYS A 84 10.10 -4.46 16.41
N ASN A 85 8.82 -4.64 16.76
CA ASN A 85 7.79 -3.59 16.76
C ASN A 85 7.55 -2.92 15.38
N THR A 86 7.94 -3.58 14.29
CA THR A 86 7.72 -3.11 12.92
C THR A 86 6.40 -3.64 12.38
N ASP A 87 5.66 -2.84 11.63
CA ASP A 87 4.52 -3.30 10.83
C ASP A 87 4.96 -3.49 9.38
N TYR A 88 4.71 -4.67 8.83
CA TYR A 88 5.07 -5.01 7.46
C TYR A 88 3.84 -4.89 6.57
N PHE A 89 3.98 -4.12 5.49
CA PHE A 89 2.92 -3.90 4.51
C PHE A 89 3.32 -4.53 3.18
N LEU A 90 2.67 -5.64 2.80
CA LEU A 90 2.91 -6.32 1.53
C LEU A 90 1.98 -5.75 0.46
N LEU A 91 2.50 -5.01 -0.52
CA LEU A 91 1.74 -4.58 -1.70
C LEU A 91 1.93 -5.62 -2.80
N ILE A 92 0.89 -6.40 -3.08
CA ILE A 92 0.92 -7.50 -4.06
C ILE A 92 0.20 -7.06 -5.33
N GLU A 93 0.98 -6.67 -6.34
CA GLU A 93 0.49 -6.28 -7.65
C GLU A 93 0.23 -7.52 -8.50
N ALA A 94 -1.05 -7.92 -8.60
CA ALA A 94 -1.51 -9.10 -9.33
C ALA A 94 -2.19 -8.72 -10.66
N GLN A 95 -1.70 -7.66 -11.32
CA GLN A 95 -2.38 -7.03 -12.45
C GLN A 95 -2.65 -7.95 -13.66
N SER A 96 -1.80 -8.95 -13.88
CA SER A 96 -1.94 -9.89 -14.98
C SER A 96 -2.51 -11.25 -14.55
N VAL A 97 -2.85 -11.42 -13.27
CA VAL A 97 -3.36 -12.68 -12.74
C VAL A 97 -4.87 -12.77 -13.01
N PRO A 98 -5.37 -13.83 -13.66
CA PRO A 98 -6.79 -14.00 -13.88
C PRO A 98 -7.59 -13.99 -12.56
N PRO A 99 -8.78 -13.37 -12.50
CA PRO A 99 -9.55 -13.25 -11.26
C PRO A 99 -9.82 -14.59 -10.56
N LEU A 100 -10.09 -15.65 -11.33
CA LEU A 100 -10.33 -16.99 -10.79
C LEU A 100 -9.08 -17.57 -10.11
N GLU A 101 -7.89 -17.31 -10.65
CA GLU A 101 -6.63 -17.75 -10.06
C GLU A 101 -6.32 -16.95 -8.80
N LEU A 102 -6.56 -15.64 -8.82
CA LEU A 102 -6.41 -14.77 -7.65
C LEU A 102 -7.35 -15.20 -6.52
N GLN A 103 -8.63 -15.45 -6.82
CA GLN A 103 -9.62 -15.90 -5.83
C GLN A 103 -9.24 -17.21 -5.14
N LYS A 104 -8.64 -18.15 -5.88
CA LYS A 104 -8.25 -19.46 -5.33
C LYS A 104 -6.89 -19.43 -4.65
N GLY A 105 -5.92 -18.75 -5.26
CA GLY A 105 -4.52 -18.76 -4.84
C GLY A 105 -4.21 -17.79 -3.71
N ALA A 106 -4.78 -16.57 -3.73
CA ALA A 106 -4.44 -15.55 -2.73
C ALA A 106 -4.78 -15.96 -1.28
N PRO A 107 -5.94 -16.60 -0.98
CA PRO A 107 -6.23 -17.06 0.39
C PRO A 107 -5.27 -18.15 0.86
N VAL A 108 -4.92 -19.09 -0.04
CA VAL A 108 -3.96 -20.18 0.25
C VAL A 108 -2.59 -19.60 0.53
N ALA A 109 -2.11 -18.70 -0.34
CA ALA A 109 -0.83 -18.02 -0.20
C ALA A 109 -0.75 -17.21 1.10
N TRP A 110 -1.83 -16.50 1.44
CA TRP A 110 -1.92 -15.75 2.70
C TRP A 110 -1.89 -16.66 3.93
N SER A 111 -2.63 -17.78 3.90
CA SER A 111 -2.61 -18.74 5.00
C SER A 111 -1.22 -19.34 5.21
N GLY A 112 -0.54 -19.72 4.11
CA GLY A 112 0.83 -20.22 4.14
C GLY A 112 1.81 -19.20 4.73
N LEU A 113 1.78 -17.95 4.25
CA LEU A 113 2.60 -16.87 4.81
C LEU A 113 2.37 -16.67 6.32
N CYS A 114 1.10 -16.66 6.76
CA CYS A 114 0.77 -16.53 8.18
C CYS A 114 1.31 -17.69 9.01
N GLN A 115 1.30 -18.92 8.49
CA GLN A 115 1.87 -20.09 9.17
C GLN A 115 3.39 -19.99 9.25
N SER A 116 4.06 -19.67 8.14
CA SER A 116 5.51 -19.62 8.04
C SER A 116 6.13 -18.43 8.79
N LEU A 117 5.47 -17.27 8.81
CA LEU A 117 6.00 -16.04 9.42
C LEU A 117 5.38 -15.70 10.77
N GLY A 118 4.26 -16.34 11.14
CA GLY A 118 3.47 -15.98 12.33
C GLY A 118 4.24 -16.05 13.64
N ALA A 119 5.12 -17.05 13.79
CA ALA A 119 5.97 -17.19 14.97
C ALA A 119 6.96 -16.01 15.10
N ASN A 120 7.61 -15.62 14.00
CA ASN A 120 8.56 -14.50 13.98
C ASN A 120 7.85 -13.17 14.24
N LEU A 121 6.72 -12.93 13.57
CA LEU A 121 5.91 -11.73 13.78
C LEU A 121 5.47 -11.62 15.25
N THR A 122 5.00 -12.72 15.84
CA THR A 122 4.57 -12.75 17.25
C THR A 122 5.73 -12.49 18.21
N ALA A 123 6.87 -13.18 18.01
CA ALA A 123 8.07 -13.00 18.86
C ALA A 123 8.59 -11.56 18.82
N ASN A 124 8.49 -10.90 17.66
CA ASN A 124 8.93 -9.54 17.44
C ASN A 124 7.87 -8.48 17.76
N ARG A 125 6.67 -8.89 18.19
CA ARG A 125 5.48 -8.04 18.39
C ARG A 125 5.11 -7.24 17.14
N SER A 126 5.45 -7.77 15.98
CA SER A 126 5.28 -7.19 14.66
C SER A 126 3.97 -7.64 14.04
N ARG A 127 3.46 -6.87 13.08
CA ARG A 127 2.23 -7.18 12.34
C ARG A 127 2.52 -7.25 10.85
N MET A 128 1.72 -8.01 10.13
CA MET A 128 1.79 -8.06 8.68
C MET A 128 0.40 -7.80 8.10
N VAL A 129 0.33 -6.91 7.12
CA VAL A 129 -0.86 -6.59 6.36
C VAL A 129 -0.52 -6.80 4.89
N ALA A 130 -1.30 -7.60 4.18
CA ALA A 130 -1.17 -7.74 2.74
C ALA A 130 -2.27 -6.95 2.03
N LEU A 131 -1.90 -6.25 0.96
CA LEU A 131 -2.80 -5.58 0.05
C LEU A 131 -2.67 -6.19 -1.35
N TRP A 132 -3.70 -6.88 -1.79
CA TRP A 132 -3.79 -7.39 -3.16
C TRP A 132 -4.38 -6.34 -4.08
N VAL A 133 -3.71 -6.06 -5.19
CA VAL A 133 -4.16 -5.13 -6.22
C VAL A 133 -4.39 -5.87 -7.54
N SER A 134 -5.59 -5.74 -8.11
CA SER A 134 -5.98 -6.35 -9.38
C SER A 134 -6.83 -5.39 -10.25
N HIS A 135 -6.82 -5.61 -11.57
CA HIS A 135 -7.54 -4.77 -12.55
C HIS A 135 -9.06 -5.00 -12.55
N ASP A 136 -9.52 -6.19 -12.19
CA ASP A 136 -10.90 -6.62 -12.46
C ASP A 136 -11.87 -6.49 -11.27
N GLY A 137 -11.45 -5.85 -10.18
CA GLY A 137 -12.36 -5.49 -9.08
C GLY A 137 -12.88 -6.63 -8.22
N ILE A 138 -12.50 -7.87 -8.51
CA ILE A 138 -13.01 -9.04 -7.79
C ILE A 138 -12.06 -9.39 -6.64
N ALA A 139 -12.43 -8.95 -5.44
CA ALA A 139 -11.79 -9.41 -4.21
C ALA A 139 -12.10 -10.90 -3.96
N PRO A 140 -11.11 -11.72 -3.55
CA PRO A 140 -11.40 -13.02 -2.95
C PRO A 140 -12.29 -12.83 -1.72
N GLU A 141 -13.31 -13.69 -1.55
CA GLU A 141 -14.34 -13.56 -0.51
C GLU A 141 -13.78 -13.49 0.93
N THR A 142 -12.58 -14.01 1.14
CA THR A 142 -11.90 -14.05 2.44
C THR A 142 -11.15 -12.76 2.79
N PHE A 143 -11.04 -11.79 1.88
CA PHE A 143 -10.35 -10.53 2.12
C PHE A 143 -11.31 -9.37 2.23
N CYS A 144 -10.97 -8.40 3.09
CA CYS A 144 -11.68 -7.14 3.14
C CYS A 144 -11.41 -6.38 1.85
N ALA A 145 -12.45 -6.11 1.05
CA ALA A 145 -12.34 -5.32 -0.16
C ALA A 145 -12.29 -3.81 0.19
N ILE A 146 -11.17 -3.16 -0.07
CA ILE A 146 -11.04 -1.71 -0.04
C ILE A 146 -11.70 -1.19 -1.32
N PRO A 147 -12.79 -0.41 -1.22
CA PRO A 147 -13.45 0.17 -2.38
C PRO A 147 -12.49 1.05 -3.17
N PRO A 148 -12.68 1.20 -4.49
CA PRO A 148 -11.81 2.05 -5.28
C PRO A 148 -12.03 3.48 -4.80
N LEU A 149 -10.95 4.21 -4.62
CA LEU A 149 -11.06 5.62 -4.33
C LEU A 149 -11.55 6.34 -5.58
N VAL A 150 -12.83 6.65 -5.62
CA VAL A 150 -13.44 7.40 -6.73
C VAL A 150 -13.22 8.91 -6.56
N LYS A 151 -13.02 9.37 -5.32
CA LYS A 151 -12.85 10.78 -4.96
C LYS A 151 -11.80 10.91 -3.87
N PHE A 152 -11.09 12.04 -3.88
CA PHE A 152 -10.29 12.49 -2.75
C PHE A 152 -11.19 12.94 -1.61
N ASP A 153 -10.73 12.68 -0.38
CA ASP A 153 -11.18 13.40 0.81
C ASP A 153 -10.23 14.59 1.00
N PRO A 154 -10.68 15.84 0.82
CA PRO A 154 -9.82 17.01 0.89
C PRO A 154 -9.12 17.14 2.25
N ASP A 155 -9.78 16.72 3.33
CA ASP A 155 -9.23 16.82 4.69
C ASP A 155 -8.01 15.89 4.88
N ASP A 156 -8.05 14.70 4.28
CA ASP A 156 -6.93 13.75 4.30
C ASP A 156 -5.74 14.28 3.49
N VAL A 157 -6.00 14.86 2.32
CA VAL A 157 -4.95 15.43 1.45
C VAL A 157 -4.32 16.64 2.10
N ASP A 158 -5.13 17.55 2.65
CA ASP A 158 -4.65 18.78 3.25
C ASP A 158 -3.69 18.48 4.41
N LEU A 159 -4.02 17.50 5.26
CA LEU A 159 -3.17 17.11 6.38
C LEU A 159 -1.83 16.54 5.90
N HIS A 160 -1.87 15.58 4.96
CA HIS A 160 -0.66 14.88 4.53
C HIS A 160 0.22 15.70 3.61
N PHE A 161 -0.36 16.41 2.65
CA PHE A 161 0.40 17.28 1.76
C PHE A 161 1.09 18.39 2.56
N ARG A 162 0.41 18.97 3.56
CA ARG A 162 1.03 19.93 4.47
C ARG A 162 2.25 19.35 5.18
N GLY A 163 2.20 18.09 5.63
CA GLY A 163 3.36 17.41 6.21
C GLY A 163 4.56 17.34 5.26
N LEU A 164 4.34 16.95 4.00
CA LEU A 164 5.40 16.91 2.98
C LEU A 164 5.98 18.30 2.70
N LEU A 165 5.14 19.32 2.63
CA LEU A 165 5.59 20.69 2.40
C LEU A 165 6.39 21.24 3.60
N GLN A 166 6.03 20.84 4.83
CA GLN A 166 6.79 21.15 6.04
C GLN A 166 8.16 20.48 6.04
N GLU A 167 8.24 19.20 5.66
CA GLU A 167 9.51 18.47 5.50
C GLU A 167 10.40 19.09 4.41
N ALA A 168 9.79 19.70 3.38
CA ALA A 168 10.48 20.49 2.37
C ALA A 168 10.93 21.89 2.85
N GLY A 169 10.62 22.27 4.10
CA GLY A 169 11.04 23.54 4.68
C GLY A 169 10.31 24.76 4.11
N LEU A 170 9.14 24.57 3.49
CA LEU A 170 8.32 25.66 2.96
C LEU A 170 7.72 26.48 4.11
N ALA A 171 7.64 27.80 3.91
CA ALA A 171 6.96 28.69 4.86
C ALA A 171 5.44 28.45 4.85
N GLU A 172 4.77 28.69 5.97
CA GLU A 172 3.33 28.44 6.14
C GLU A 172 2.46 29.11 5.06
N GLU A 173 2.80 30.34 4.65
CA GLU A 173 2.10 31.05 3.57
C GLU A 173 2.23 30.33 2.21
N GLN A 174 3.41 29.78 1.92
CA GLN A 174 3.65 29.00 0.70
C GLN A 174 2.91 27.66 0.75
N GLN A 175 2.88 27.03 1.93
CA GLN A 175 2.11 25.80 2.14
C GLN A 175 0.62 26.04 1.87
N GLN A 176 0.08 27.13 2.41
CA GLN A 176 -1.33 27.49 2.25
C GLN A 176 -1.68 27.80 0.79
N ALA A 177 -0.80 28.45 0.04
CA ALA A 177 -1.00 28.71 -1.39
C ALA A 177 -1.04 27.43 -2.22
N LEU A 178 -0.15 26.47 -1.95
CA LEU A 178 -0.11 25.18 -2.66
C LEU A 178 -1.30 24.28 -2.31
N LEU A 179 -1.78 24.33 -1.06
CA LEU A 179 -3.00 23.64 -0.65
C LEU A 179 -4.24 24.24 -1.32
N LEU A 180 -4.30 25.57 -1.47
CA LEU A 180 -5.39 26.23 -2.22
C LEU A 180 -5.37 25.84 -3.71
N ASP A 181 -4.19 25.77 -4.33
CA ASP A 181 -4.02 25.29 -5.72
C ASP A 181 -4.50 23.84 -5.89
N LEU A 182 -4.21 22.96 -4.92
CA LEU A 182 -4.70 21.57 -4.96
C LEU A 182 -6.22 21.45 -4.93
N ARG A 183 -6.91 22.36 -4.23
CA ARG A 183 -8.37 22.36 -4.14
C ARG A 183 -9.06 22.61 -5.47
N GLU A 184 -8.38 23.20 -6.45
CA GLU A 184 -8.92 23.34 -7.82
C GLU A 184 -9.13 21.97 -8.50
N TYR A 185 -8.44 20.93 -8.02
CA TYR A 185 -8.51 19.57 -8.53
C TYR A 185 -9.42 18.67 -7.67
N ASP A 186 -10.05 19.21 -6.62
CA ASP A 186 -10.89 18.45 -5.70
C ASP A 186 -11.97 17.66 -6.45
N GLY A 187 -12.10 16.38 -6.09
CA GLY A 187 -13.05 15.47 -6.72
C GLY A 187 -12.52 14.69 -7.92
N CYS A 188 -11.27 14.92 -8.36
CA CYS A 188 -10.59 14.11 -9.37
C CYS A 188 -9.29 13.50 -8.82
N LEU A 189 -9.35 12.22 -8.39
CA LEU A 189 -8.20 11.52 -7.80
C LEU A 189 -6.94 11.54 -8.69
N PRO A 190 -7.03 11.26 -10.00
CA PRO A 190 -5.83 11.31 -10.83
C PRO A 190 -5.21 12.70 -10.95
N ALA A 191 -6.04 13.74 -11.09
CA ALA A 191 -5.57 15.10 -11.31
C ALA A 191 -4.92 15.71 -10.06
N THR A 192 -5.57 15.58 -8.89
CA THR A 192 -5.01 16.08 -7.63
C THR A 192 -3.69 15.38 -7.31
N TYR A 193 -3.59 14.06 -7.50
CA TYR A 193 -2.34 13.35 -7.24
C TYR A 193 -1.23 13.75 -8.21
N HIS A 194 -1.50 13.84 -9.51
CA HIS A 194 -0.50 14.33 -10.47
C HIS A 194 0.02 15.70 -10.04
N ARG A 195 -0.88 16.59 -9.63
CA ARG A 195 -0.51 17.91 -9.14
C ARG A 195 0.35 17.87 -7.89
N MET A 196 0.00 17.04 -6.90
CA MET A 196 0.84 16.82 -5.71
C MET A 196 2.24 16.35 -6.10
N LYS A 197 2.34 15.37 -7.00
CA LYS A 197 3.62 14.80 -7.45
C LYS A 197 4.46 15.83 -8.19
N GLU A 198 3.86 16.65 -9.06
CA GLU A 198 4.54 17.76 -9.73
C GLU A 198 5.14 18.75 -8.72
N ILE A 199 4.33 19.16 -7.73
CA ILE A 199 4.78 20.09 -6.69
C ILE A 199 5.95 19.48 -5.91
N VAL A 200 5.82 18.25 -5.40
CA VAL A 200 6.88 17.64 -4.60
C VAL A 200 8.16 17.40 -5.42
N THR A 201 8.02 17.00 -6.68
CA THR A 201 9.16 16.84 -7.60
C THR A 201 9.86 18.19 -7.84
N SER A 202 9.10 19.27 -8.02
CA SER A 202 9.65 20.62 -8.22
C SER A 202 10.42 21.14 -7.01
N LEU A 203 10.11 20.64 -5.80
CA LEU A 203 10.78 20.97 -4.55
C LEU A 203 12.09 20.20 -4.34
N GLY A 204 12.49 19.33 -5.29
CA GLY A 204 13.72 18.54 -5.20
C GLY A 204 13.65 17.41 -4.17
N GLN A 205 12.47 17.12 -3.61
CA GLN A 205 12.26 16.01 -2.70
C GLN A 205 12.00 14.73 -3.51
N GLY A 206 13.06 13.95 -3.74
CA GLY A 206 13.01 12.66 -4.45
C GLY A 206 12.27 11.53 -3.73
N GLY A 207 11.40 11.83 -2.75
CA GLY A 207 10.70 10.85 -1.90
C GLY A 207 9.51 10.14 -2.55
N TRP A 208 9.17 10.48 -3.80
CA TRP A 208 8.11 9.83 -4.58
C TRP A 208 8.74 8.94 -5.67
N GLN A 209 9.40 7.86 -5.26
CA GLN A 209 9.76 6.73 -6.13
C GLN A 209 8.93 5.48 -5.77
#